data_AF-A0A8I0AHC3-F1
#
_entry.id   AF-A0A8I0AHC3-F1
#
_cell.length_a   1.000
_cell.length_b   1.000
_cell.length_c   1.000
_cell.angle_alpha   90.00
_cell.angle_beta   90.00
_cell.angle_gamma   90.00
#
_symmetry.space_group_name_H-M   'P 1'
#
loop_
_entity.id
_entity.type
_entity.pdbx_description
1 polymer ?
#
loop_
_entity_poly.entity_id
_entity_poly.type
_entity_poly.pdbx_seq_one_letter_code
_entity_poly.pdbx_strand_id
1 'polypeptide(L)'
;MSYGEQQVEEIKTIRERNITVKLSDADCNRLARKCGEHGLTVGELIENFIGDLIGGTHSNGSDEKMYAEQWFERCWFGMFPEPTLLNYLLYWGYEPEDYLDTLDNIETAQEEKKYLEEHPEEADEEAQYIDDDIADWEEELKDMRADWKPEKEPNMDEELEIIKKWVKEKNQLLCK
;
A
#
# COMPACT_ATOMS: atom_id res chain seq x y z
N MET A 1 17.01 2.28 14.77
CA MET A 1 18.03 2.50 13.73
C MET A 1 18.17 3.99 13.51
N SER A 2 19.37 4.49 13.27
CA SER A 2 19.56 5.87 12.81
C SER A 2 19.10 6.01 11.36
N TYR A 3 18.79 7.25 10.92
CA TYR A 3 18.41 7.53 9.53
C TYR A 3 19.43 6.98 8.50
N GLY A 4 20.73 7.07 8.82
CA GLY A 4 21.79 6.55 7.95
C GLY A 4 21.82 5.02 7.87
N GLU A 5 21.45 4.31 8.93
CA GLU A 5 21.39 2.84 8.92
C GLU A 5 20.19 2.34 8.08
N GLN A 6 19.04 3.02 8.19
CA GLN A 6 17.85 2.70 7.39
C GLN A 6 18.12 2.88 5.90
N GLN A 7 18.75 4.00 5.52
CA GLN A 7 19.10 4.28 4.13
C GLN A 7 20.06 3.22 3.54
N VAL A 8 21.02 2.73 4.34
CA VAL A 8 21.94 1.68 3.91
C VAL A 8 21.21 0.37 3.61
N GLU A 9 20.21 0.00 4.40
CA GLU A 9 19.39 -1.19 4.13
C GLU A 9 18.50 -0.99 2.90
N GLU A 10 17.86 0.18 2.74
CA GLU A 10 17.04 0.49 1.56
C GLU A 10 17.85 0.38 0.24
N ILE A 11 19.08 0.90 0.22
CA ILE A 11 19.96 0.85 -0.95
C ILE A 11 20.25 -0.59 -1.39
N LYS A 12 20.33 -1.55 -0.46
CA LYS A 12 20.56 -2.97 -0.81
C LYS A 12 19.39 -3.58 -1.58
N THR A 13 18.21 -2.98 -1.50
CA THR A 13 16.99 -3.47 -2.16
C THR A 13 16.76 -2.87 -3.54
N ILE A 14 17.63 -1.94 -3.98
CA ILE A 14 17.55 -1.31 -5.30
C ILE A 14 17.72 -2.37 -6.39
N ARG A 15 16.76 -2.38 -7.32
CA ARG A 15 16.71 -3.26 -8.49
C ARG A 15 15.72 -2.69 -9.50
N GLU A 16 15.85 -3.10 -10.76
CA GLU A 16 14.94 -2.68 -11.82
C GLU A 16 13.49 -3.03 -11.50
N ARG A 17 12.57 -2.08 -11.71
CA ARG A 17 11.12 -2.26 -11.54
C ARG A 17 10.42 -1.98 -12.85
N ASN A 18 9.42 -2.80 -13.19
CA ASN A 18 8.63 -2.62 -14.41
C ASN A 18 7.35 -1.84 -14.10
N ILE A 19 7.25 -0.61 -14.63
CA ILE A 19 6.08 0.27 -14.49
C ILE A 19 5.44 0.45 -15.86
N THR A 20 4.12 0.23 -15.95
CA THR A 20 3.37 0.42 -17.18
C THR A 20 2.72 1.81 -17.19
N VAL A 21 3.00 2.60 -18.23
CA VAL A 21 2.44 3.94 -18.42
C VAL A 21 1.69 4.05 -19.74
N LYS A 22 0.68 4.93 -19.79
CA LYS A 22 -0.07 5.23 -21.02
C LYS A 22 0.42 6.54 -21.59
N LEU A 23 1.16 6.48 -22.70
CA LEU A 23 1.74 7.63 -23.39
C LEU A 23 1.39 7.56 -24.89
N SER A 24 1.21 8.72 -25.52
CA SER A 24 1.10 8.78 -26.98
C SER A 24 2.48 8.64 -27.64
N ASP A 25 2.52 8.25 -28.92
CA ASP A 25 3.77 8.21 -29.69
C ASP A 25 4.51 9.57 -29.68
N ALA A 26 3.75 10.67 -29.66
CA ALA A 26 4.32 12.02 -29.59
C ALA A 26 4.97 12.31 -28.23
N ASP A 27 4.42 11.77 -27.15
CA ASP A 27 4.99 11.91 -25.81
C ASP A 27 6.24 11.05 -25.67
N CYS A 28 6.22 9.82 -26.20
CA CYS A 28 7.40 8.95 -26.26
C CYS A 28 8.56 9.62 -27.01
N ASN A 29 8.29 10.25 -28.15
CA ASN A 29 9.32 10.99 -28.90
C ASN A 29 9.86 12.20 -28.13
N ARG A 30 8.99 12.98 -27.47
CA ARG A 30 9.42 14.13 -26.65
C ARG A 30 10.25 13.70 -25.45
N LEU A 31 9.84 12.63 -24.77
CA LEU A 31 10.55 12.04 -23.64
C LEU A 31 11.93 11.54 -24.05
N ALA A 32 12.01 10.73 -25.12
CA ALA A 32 13.26 10.20 -25.63
C ALA A 32 14.22 11.32 -26.06
N ARG A 33 13.71 12.37 -26.72
CA ARG A 33 14.51 13.54 -27.11
C ARG A 33 15.06 14.27 -25.89
N LYS A 34 14.23 14.54 -24.88
CA LYS A 34 14.66 15.21 -23.65
C LYS A 34 15.77 14.41 -22.95
N CYS A 35 15.64 13.09 -22.86
CA CYS A 35 16.67 12.24 -22.29
C CYS A 35 17.96 12.27 -23.13
N GLY A 36 17.85 12.12 -24.46
CA GLY A 36 18.99 12.14 -25.37
C GLY A 36 19.77 13.46 -25.40
N GLU A 37 19.10 14.61 -25.26
CA GLU A 37 19.75 15.93 -25.16
C GLU A 37 20.62 16.08 -23.91
N HIS A 38 20.35 15.30 -22.86
CA HIS A 38 21.05 15.33 -21.58
C HIS A 38 21.89 14.08 -21.29
N GLY A 39 21.99 13.15 -22.24
CA GLY A 39 22.76 11.91 -22.07
C GLY A 39 22.16 10.95 -21.04
N LEU A 40 20.84 11.03 -20.81
CA LEU A 40 20.11 10.14 -19.91
C LEU A 40 19.36 9.07 -20.69
N THR A 41 19.13 7.93 -20.04
CA THR A 41 18.10 6.99 -20.41
C THR A 41 16.73 7.47 -19.88
N VAL A 42 15.65 6.93 -20.45
CA VAL A 42 14.30 7.19 -19.93
C VAL A 42 14.15 6.64 -18.50
N GLY A 43 14.79 5.50 -18.20
CA GLY A 43 14.81 4.91 -16.87
C GLY A 43 15.42 5.84 -15.83
N GLU A 44 16.64 6.32 -16.07
CA GLU A 44 17.33 7.24 -15.15
C GLU A 44 16.51 8.51 -14.89
N LEU A 45 15.89 9.10 -15.92
CA LEU A 45 15.06 10.28 -15.73
C LEU A 45 13.86 9.99 -14.81
N ILE A 46 13.19 8.86 -15.01
CA ILE A 46 12.03 8.45 -14.21
C ILE A 46 12.45 8.08 -12.78
N GLU A 47 13.57 7.38 -12.60
CA GLU A 47 14.13 7.02 -11.29
C GLU A 47 14.43 8.26 -10.44
N ASN A 48 15.06 9.27 -11.06
CA ASN A 48 15.35 10.55 -10.39
C ASN A 48 14.06 11.29 -10.03
N PHE A 49 13.11 11.39 -10.97
CA PHE A 49 11.84 12.07 -10.72
C PHE A 49 11.03 11.41 -9.61
N ILE A 50 10.92 10.07 -9.61
CA ILE A 50 10.25 9.32 -8.54
C ILE A 50 11.00 9.51 -7.22
N GLY A 51 12.33 9.46 -7.24
CA GLY A 51 13.17 9.70 -6.06
C GLY A 51 12.91 11.04 -5.39
N ASP A 52 12.75 12.11 -6.18
CA ASP A 52 12.38 13.42 -5.66
C ASP A 52 10.93 13.47 -5.14
N LEU A 53 10.01 12.80 -5.84
CA LEU A 53 8.59 12.77 -5.46
C LEU A 53 8.32 12.05 -4.13
N ILE A 54 8.99 10.92 -3.87
CA ILE A 54 8.72 10.09 -2.69
C ILE A 54 9.80 10.23 -1.61
N GLY A 55 10.79 11.11 -1.82
CA GLY A 55 11.94 11.23 -0.94
C GLY A 55 12.85 10.00 -0.93
N GLY A 56 12.90 9.24 -2.03
CA GLY A 56 13.60 7.97 -2.16
C GLY A 56 15.12 8.06 -2.31
N THR A 57 15.74 6.91 -2.59
CA THR A 57 17.21 6.70 -2.64
C THR A 57 17.94 7.53 -3.70
N HIS A 58 17.24 7.97 -4.75
CA HIS A 58 17.79 8.72 -5.89
C HIS A 58 17.40 10.21 -5.89
N SER A 59 17.14 10.81 -4.73
CA SER A 59 16.76 12.23 -4.70
C SER A 59 17.93 13.17 -5.00
N ASN A 60 17.63 14.19 -5.81
CA ASN A 60 18.56 15.21 -6.29
C ASN A 60 18.81 16.37 -5.32
N GLY A 61 18.00 16.50 -4.25
CA GLY A 61 18.16 17.57 -3.27
C GLY A 61 16.88 18.00 -2.59
N SER A 62 17.00 18.94 -1.65
CA SER A 62 15.84 19.48 -0.93
C SER A 62 14.90 20.28 -1.82
N ASP A 63 15.46 21.02 -2.78
CA ASP A 63 14.69 21.93 -3.62
C ASP A 63 13.89 21.13 -4.66
N GLU A 64 14.48 20.07 -5.21
CA GLU A 64 13.81 19.16 -6.13
C GLU A 64 12.64 18.42 -5.46
N LYS A 65 12.85 17.91 -4.23
CA LYS A 65 11.77 17.35 -3.40
C LYS A 65 10.65 18.36 -3.18
N MET A 66 11.01 19.60 -2.79
CA MET A 66 10.04 20.65 -2.56
C MET A 66 9.20 20.95 -3.81
N TYR A 67 9.81 21.01 -5.00
CA TYR A 67 9.07 21.22 -6.25
C TYR A 67 8.21 20.02 -6.62
N ALA A 68 8.68 18.79 -6.38
CA ALA A 68 7.91 17.58 -6.63
C ALA A 68 6.67 17.50 -5.72
N GLU A 69 6.82 17.82 -4.43
CA GLU A 69 5.72 17.89 -3.47
C GLU A 69 4.69 18.95 -3.89
N GLN A 70 5.14 20.17 -4.23
CA GLN A 70 4.24 21.23 -4.72
C GLN A 70 3.48 20.83 -5.99
N TRP A 71 4.12 20.07 -6.89
CA TRP A 71 3.45 19.52 -8.05
C TRP A 71 2.37 18.50 -7.64
N PHE A 72 2.71 17.58 -6.74
CA PHE A 72 1.81 16.55 -6.23
C PHE A 72 0.57 17.15 -5.56
N GLU A 73 0.76 18.06 -4.60
CA GLU A 73 -0.32 18.74 -3.86
C GLU A 73 -1.27 19.54 -4.78
N ARG A 74 -0.78 20.02 -5.93
CA ARG A 74 -1.58 20.79 -6.89
C ARG A 74 -2.34 19.91 -7.88
N CYS A 75 -1.92 18.67 -8.08
CA CYS A 75 -2.64 17.74 -8.91
C CYS A 75 -3.97 17.36 -8.27
N TRP A 76 -4.98 17.04 -9.09
CA TRP A 76 -6.32 16.69 -8.61
C TRP A 76 -6.29 15.52 -7.59
N PHE A 77 -5.38 14.56 -7.79
CA PHE A 77 -5.21 13.40 -6.91
C PHE A 77 -4.53 13.73 -5.57
N GLY A 78 -3.72 14.80 -5.50
CA GLY A 78 -3.11 15.27 -4.24
C GLY A 78 -4.03 16.23 -3.50
N MET A 79 -4.75 17.09 -4.24
CA MET A 79 -5.66 18.08 -3.67
C MET A 79 -6.95 17.45 -3.13
N PHE A 80 -7.44 16.41 -3.78
CA PHE A 80 -8.71 15.75 -3.44
C PHE A 80 -8.51 14.22 -3.41
N PRO A 81 -7.80 13.69 -2.40
CA PRO A 81 -7.70 12.24 -2.24
C PRO A 81 -9.09 11.66 -1.96
N GLU A 82 -9.36 10.49 -2.54
CA GLU A 82 -10.59 9.75 -2.26
C GLU A 82 -10.57 9.28 -0.79
N PRO A 83 -11.61 9.57 0.02
CA PRO A 83 -11.66 9.25 1.45
C PRO A 83 -12.00 7.77 1.73
N THR A 84 -11.29 6.85 1.06
CA THR A 84 -11.45 5.39 1.19
C THR A 84 -10.90 4.87 2.51
N LEU A 85 -11.25 3.65 2.87
CA LEU A 85 -10.65 2.94 4.00
C LEU A 85 -9.14 2.77 3.80
N LEU A 86 -8.72 2.45 2.57
CA LEU A 86 -7.29 2.36 2.22
C LEU A 86 -6.54 3.67 2.52
N ASN A 87 -7.11 4.82 2.11
CA ASN A 87 -6.51 6.12 2.40
C ASN A 87 -6.38 6.36 3.90
N TYR A 88 -7.42 6.05 4.66
CA TYR A 88 -7.43 6.19 6.11
C TYR A 88 -6.37 5.28 6.78
N LEU A 89 -6.32 4.00 6.42
CA LEU A 89 -5.37 3.04 6.99
C LEU A 89 -3.93 3.51 6.79
N LEU A 90 -3.58 3.91 5.56
CA LEU A 90 -2.26 4.42 5.22
C LEU A 90 -1.94 5.74 5.94
N TYR A 91 -2.91 6.65 6.07
CA TYR A 91 -2.72 7.92 6.76
C TYR A 91 -2.39 7.73 8.25
N TRP A 92 -3.02 6.76 8.91
CA TRP A 92 -2.75 6.45 10.32
C TRP A 92 -1.59 5.48 10.53
N GLY A 93 -0.96 5.01 9.44
CA GLY A 93 0.22 4.14 9.49
C GLY A 93 -0.10 2.65 9.72
N TYR A 94 -1.34 2.23 9.51
CA TYR A 94 -1.70 0.82 9.46
C TYR A 94 -1.24 0.20 8.14
N GLU A 95 -0.77 -1.05 8.19
CA GLU A 95 -0.47 -1.83 6.98
C GLU A 95 -1.76 -2.46 6.46
N PRO A 96 -2.20 -2.15 5.22
CA PRO A 96 -3.44 -2.71 4.69
C PRO A 96 -3.43 -4.24 4.51
N GLU A 97 -2.26 -4.87 4.40
CA GLU A 97 -2.13 -6.34 4.40
C GLU A 97 -2.53 -6.92 5.75
N ASP A 98 -2.02 -6.37 6.87
CA ASP A 98 -2.39 -6.81 8.23
C ASP A 98 -3.90 -6.74 8.45
N TYR A 99 -4.55 -5.68 7.95
CA TYR A 99 -6.01 -5.55 8.01
C TYR A 99 -6.75 -6.66 7.25
N LEU A 100 -6.22 -7.11 6.10
CA LEU A 100 -6.79 -8.25 5.37
C LEU A 100 -6.51 -9.57 6.09
N ASP A 101 -5.29 -9.75 6.61
CA ASP A 101 -4.91 -10.96 7.34
C ASP A 101 -5.80 -11.16 8.59
N THR A 102 -6.12 -10.08 9.33
CA THR A 102 -7.04 -10.15 10.47
C THR A 102 -8.46 -10.56 10.03
N LEU A 103 -8.94 -10.12 8.86
CA LEU A 103 -10.23 -10.57 8.32
C LEU A 103 -10.20 -12.06 7.94
N ASP A 104 -9.14 -12.50 7.27
CA ASP A 104 -8.97 -13.90 6.86
C ASP A 104 -8.83 -14.84 8.08
N ASN A 105 -8.20 -14.37 9.17
CA ASN A 105 -8.12 -15.10 10.44
C ASN A 105 -9.51 -15.31 11.06
N ILE A 106 -10.34 -14.26 11.09
CA ILE A 106 -11.73 -14.37 11.58
C ILE A 106 -12.52 -15.36 10.74
N GLU A 107 -12.44 -15.28 9.41
CA GLU A 107 -13.14 -16.20 8.51
C GLU A 107 -12.71 -17.65 8.76
N THR A 108 -11.40 -17.89 8.87
CA THR A 108 -10.83 -19.22 9.15
C THR A 108 -11.30 -19.77 10.49
N ALA A 109 -11.27 -18.96 11.54
CA ALA A 109 -11.71 -19.36 12.88
C ALA A 109 -13.23 -19.63 12.94
N GLN A 110 -14.03 -18.88 12.18
CA GLN A 110 -15.47 -19.14 12.06
C GLN A 110 -15.75 -20.46 11.32
N GLU A 111 -14.98 -20.79 10.29
CA GLU A 111 -15.07 -22.08 9.59
C GLU A 111 -14.65 -23.24 10.50
N GLU A 112 -13.56 -23.08 11.25
CA GLU A 112 -13.08 -24.07 12.22
C GLU A 112 -14.12 -24.31 13.33
N LYS A 113 -14.69 -23.24 13.90
CA LYS A 113 -15.76 -23.34 14.89
C LYS A 113 -16.92 -24.18 14.36
N LYS A 114 -17.37 -23.90 13.14
CA LYS A 114 -18.47 -24.64 12.51
C LYS A 114 -18.11 -26.11 12.26
N TYR A 115 -16.88 -26.38 11.86
CA TYR A 115 -16.40 -27.75 11.66
C TYR A 115 -16.42 -28.55 12.98
N LEU A 116 -15.92 -27.96 14.07
CA LEU A 116 -15.88 -28.57 15.39
C LEU A 116 -17.27 -28.75 16.02
N GLU A 117 -18.23 -27.88 15.70
CA GLU A 117 -19.64 -28.09 16.07
C GLU A 117 -20.23 -29.36 15.43
N GLU A 118 -19.79 -29.70 14.22
CA GLU A 118 -20.20 -30.92 13.51
C GLU A 118 -19.38 -32.15 13.93
N HIS A 119 -18.15 -31.96 14.42
CA HIS A 119 -17.15 -33.00 14.74
C HIS A 119 -16.57 -32.81 16.16
N PRO A 120 -17.40 -32.86 17.22
CA PRO A 120 -16.98 -32.53 18.59
C PRO A 120 -15.90 -33.46 19.17
N GLU A 121 -15.71 -34.65 18.60
CA GLU A 121 -14.64 -35.58 18.96
C GLU A 121 -13.24 -35.14 18.51
N GLU A 122 -13.15 -34.22 17.55
CA GLU A 122 -11.89 -33.66 17.06
C GLU A 122 -11.50 -32.37 17.82
N ALA A 123 -12.39 -31.84 18.65
CA ALA A 123 -12.12 -30.67 19.47
C ALA A 123 -11.07 -30.97 20.56
N ASP A 124 -10.05 -30.14 20.61
CA ASP A 124 -8.99 -30.19 21.61
C ASP A 124 -9.10 -29.00 22.59
N GLU A 125 -8.03 -28.73 23.35
CA GLU A 125 -7.99 -27.62 24.31
C GLU A 125 -7.95 -26.24 23.64
N GLU A 126 -7.61 -26.14 22.35
CA GLU A 126 -7.53 -24.87 21.61
C GLU A 126 -8.92 -24.40 21.17
N ALA A 127 -9.85 -25.33 20.92
CA ALA A 127 -11.23 -25.05 20.52
C ALA A 127 -12.01 -24.12 21.48
N GLN A 128 -11.62 -24.06 22.76
CA GLN A 128 -12.27 -23.20 23.75
C GLN A 128 -11.91 -21.71 23.60
N TYR A 129 -10.81 -21.40 22.90
CA TYR A 129 -10.31 -20.03 22.70
C TYR A 129 -10.79 -19.40 21.39
N ILE A 130 -11.35 -20.18 20.47
CA ILE A 130 -11.80 -19.69 19.15
C ILE A 130 -12.72 -18.47 19.27
N ASP A 131 -13.66 -18.49 20.23
CA ASP A 131 -14.58 -17.35 20.44
C ASP A 131 -13.87 -16.12 21.01
N ASP A 132 -12.85 -16.31 21.86
CA ASP A 132 -12.04 -15.23 22.41
C ASP A 132 -11.12 -14.64 21.31
N ASP A 133 -10.50 -15.49 20.48
CA ASP A 133 -9.64 -15.07 19.36
C ASP A 133 -10.44 -14.27 18.32
N ILE A 134 -11.65 -14.73 17.95
CA ILE A 134 -12.55 -13.99 17.06
C ILE A 134 -12.90 -12.62 17.66
N ALA A 135 -13.22 -12.57 18.95
CA ALA A 135 -13.58 -11.31 19.61
C ALA A 135 -12.40 -10.31 19.65
N ASP A 136 -11.19 -10.80 19.91
CA ASP A 136 -9.96 -9.99 19.92
C ASP A 136 -9.68 -9.40 18.52
N TRP A 137 -9.78 -10.20 17.45
CA TRP A 137 -9.60 -9.71 16.07
C TRP A 137 -10.71 -8.76 15.64
N GLU A 138 -11.96 -8.99 16.05
CA GLU A 138 -13.06 -8.06 15.80
C GLU A 138 -12.85 -6.70 16.48
N GLU A 139 -12.31 -6.71 17.72
CA GLU A 139 -11.92 -5.49 18.44
C GLU A 139 -10.76 -4.76 17.74
N GLU A 140 -9.74 -5.49 17.28
CA GLU A 140 -8.63 -4.93 16.50
C GLU A 140 -9.12 -4.22 15.23
N LEU A 141 -9.96 -4.87 14.43
CA LEU A 141 -10.52 -4.26 13.21
C LEU A 141 -11.41 -3.05 13.53
N LYS A 142 -12.09 -3.06 14.67
CA LYS A 142 -12.90 -1.93 15.13
C LYS A 142 -12.02 -0.75 15.52
N ASP A 143 -10.93 -1.00 16.23
CA ASP A 143 -9.95 0.01 16.61
C ASP A 143 -9.27 0.62 15.39
N MET A 144 -8.87 -0.20 14.42
CA MET A 144 -8.33 0.26 13.13
C MET A 144 -9.32 1.15 12.36
N ARG A 145 -10.62 1.10 12.63
CA ARG A 145 -11.65 1.90 11.94
C ARG A 145 -12.28 2.98 12.83
N ALA A 146 -11.83 3.14 14.08
CA ALA A 146 -12.56 3.92 15.09
C ALA A 146 -12.79 5.39 14.71
N ASP A 147 -11.79 6.03 14.08
CA ASP A 147 -11.87 7.42 13.63
C ASP A 147 -12.17 7.57 12.15
N TRP A 148 -12.39 6.47 11.43
CA TRP A 148 -12.76 6.52 10.02
C TRP A 148 -14.22 6.93 9.87
N LYS A 149 -14.44 8.14 9.32
CA LYS A 149 -15.75 8.77 9.20
C LYS A 149 -16.01 9.12 7.74
N PRO A 150 -16.40 8.14 6.91
CA PRO A 150 -16.74 8.40 5.51
C PRO A 150 -17.96 9.31 5.43
N GLU A 151 -18.02 10.16 4.40
CA GLU A 151 -19.12 11.11 4.20
C GLU A 151 -20.47 10.42 3.91
N LYS A 152 -20.40 9.19 3.38
CA LYS A 152 -21.54 8.34 3.05
C LYS A 152 -21.33 6.98 3.70
N GLU A 153 -22.42 6.24 3.87
CA GLU A 153 -22.34 4.83 4.28
C GLU A 153 -21.45 4.07 3.28
N PRO A 154 -20.31 3.51 3.74
CA PRO A 154 -19.35 2.89 2.85
C PRO A 154 -19.87 1.53 2.39
N ASN A 155 -19.62 1.20 1.13
CA ASN A 155 -19.78 -0.17 0.66
C ASN A 155 -18.50 -0.95 1.02
N MET A 156 -18.56 -1.75 2.09
CA MET A 156 -17.39 -2.47 2.58
C MET A 156 -16.81 -3.45 1.55
N ASP A 157 -17.63 -4.05 0.69
CA ASP A 157 -17.13 -4.94 -0.37
C ASP A 157 -16.26 -4.17 -1.36
N GLU A 158 -16.69 -2.95 -1.74
CA GLU A 158 -15.90 -2.08 -2.64
C GLU A 158 -14.61 -1.60 -1.97
N GLU A 159 -14.66 -1.24 -0.68
CA GLU A 159 -13.48 -0.82 0.08
C GLU A 159 -12.44 -1.94 0.22
N LEU A 160 -12.90 -3.18 0.48
CA LEU A 160 -12.04 -4.36 0.53
C LEU A 160 -11.41 -4.66 -0.83
N GLU A 161 -12.15 -4.53 -1.92
CA GLU A 161 -11.58 -4.69 -3.28
C GLU A 161 -10.52 -3.64 -3.60
N ILE A 162 -10.67 -2.40 -3.12
CA ILE A 162 -9.66 -1.35 -3.25
C ILE A 162 -8.38 -1.75 -2.49
N ILE A 163 -8.50 -2.22 -1.24
CA ILE A 163 -7.36 -2.65 -0.42
C ILE A 163 -6.66 -3.86 -1.06
N LYS A 164 -7.40 -4.90 -1.42
CA LYS A 164 -6.87 -6.11 -2.09
C LYS A 164 -6.15 -5.76 -3.37
N LYS A 165 -6.70 -4.86 -4.17
CA LYS A 165 -6.05 -4.39 -5.40
C LYS A 165 -4.74 -3.67 -5.11
N TRP A 166 -4.72 -2.77 -4.13
CA TRP A 166 -3.50 -2.05 -3.75
C TRP A 166 -2.41 -2.99 -3.21
N VAL A 167 -2.77 -3.92 -2.31
CA VAL A 167 -1.88 -4.96 -1.77
C VAL A 167 -1.24 -5.76 -2.91
N LYS A 168 -2.07 -6.23 -3.85
CA LYS A 168 -1.60 -6.97 -5.03
C LYS A 168 -0.65 -6.15 -5.89
N GLU A 169 -0.96 -4.88 -6.16
CA GLU A 169 -0.12 -3.99 -6.97
C GLU A 169 1.22 -3.66 -6.27
N LYS A 170 1.19 -3.41 -4.95
CA LYS A 170 2.39 -3.26 -4.10
C LYS A 170 3.26 -4.52 -4.16
N ASN A 171 2.68 -5.69 -3.95
CA ASN A 171 3.41 -6.96 -3.97
C ASN A 171 3.97 -7.27 -5.38
N GLN A 172 3.25 -6.94 -6.46
CA GLN A 172 3.80 -7.05 -7.82
C GLN A 172 5.00 -6.14 -8.05
N LEU A 173 4.98 -4.93 -7.49
CA LEU A 173 6.12 -4.03 -7.53
C LEU A 173 7.28 -4.61 -6.72
N LEU A 174 7.02 -5.23 -5.56
CA LEU A 174 8.01 -5.77 -4.61
C LEU A 174 8.51 -7.20 -4.88
N CYS A 175 7.88 -7.99 -5.73
CA CYS A 175 8.22 -9.42 -5.91
C CYS A 175 8.93 -9.76 -7.24
N LYS A 176 9.09 -8.80 -8.17
CA LYS A 176 9.91 -8.95 -9.38
C LYS A 176 11.21 -8.19 -9.23
#